data_AF-A0A9P5IXE6-F1
#
_entry.id   AF-A0A9P5IXE6-F1
#
_cell.length_a   1.000
_cell.length_b   1.000
_cell.length_c   1.000
_cell.angle_alpha   90.00
_cell.angle_beta   90.00
_cell.angle_gamma   90.00
#
_symmetry.space_group_name_H-M   'P 1'
#
loop_
_entity.id
_entity.type
_entity.pdbx_description
1 polymer ?
#
loop_
_entity_poly.entity_id
_entity_poly.type
_entity_poly.pdbx_seq_one_letter_code
_entity_poly.pdbx_strand_id
1 'polypeptide(L)' 'MLYRFREAKAAEFGVAGRGHKRPKIASTCKSSKDCERWRGEILREISRKVSKILTR' A
#
# COMPACT_ATOMS: atom_id res chain seq x y z
N MET A 1 -17.88 12.61 -8.37
CA MET A 1 -18.13 12.92 -6.94
C MET A 1 -18.39 11.68 -6.06
N LEU A 2 -19.20 10.69 -6.50
CA LEU A 2 -19.64 9.57 -5.64
C LEU A 2 -18.54 8.56 -5.21
N TYR A 3 -17.54 8.29 -6.06
CA TYR A 3 -16.50 7.30 -5.73
C TYR A 3 -15.65 7.72 -4.51
N ARG A 4 -15.22 8.99 -4.47
CA ARG A 4 -14.43 9.52 -3.36
C ARG A 4 -15.23 9.62 -2.06
N PHE A 5 -16.54 9.90 -2.16
CA PHE A 5 -17.45 9.86 -1.02
C PHE A 5 -17.62 8.44 -0.47
N ARG A 6 -17.73 7.43 -1.33
CA ARG A 6 -17.77 6.01 -0.93
C ARG A 6 -16.45 5.56 -0.28
N GLU A 7 -15.31 5.99 -0.79
CA GLU A 7 -14.01 5.72 -0.15
C GLU A 7 -13.86 6.41 1.20
N ALA A 8 -14.30 7.66 1.33
CA ALA A 8 -14.27 8.40 2.60
C ALA A 8 -15.13 7.72 3.67
N LYS A 9 -16.37 7.33 3.32
CA LYS A 9 -17.22 6.54 4.24
C LYS A 9 -16.61 5.19 4.58
N ALA A 10 -16.02 4.48 3.61
CA ALA A 10 -15.33 3.22 3.90
C ALA A 10 -14.14 3.44 4.85
N ALA A 11 -13.47 4.60 4.77
CA ALA A 11 -12.36 4.94 5.65
C ALA A 11 -12.82 5.22 7.08
N GLU A 12 -13.92 5.94 7.22
CA GLU A 12 -14.57 6.19 8.51
C GLU A 12 -15.01 4.88 9.19
N PHE A 13 -15.51 3.92 8.42
CA PHE A 13 -15.89 2.59 8.92
C PHE A 13 -14.71 1.62 9.11
N GLY A 14 -13.46 2.07 8.92
CA GLY A 14 -12.26 1.22 9.08
C GLY A 14 -12.08 0.16 7.99
N VAL A 15 -12.86 0.24 6.91
CA VAL A 15 -12.86 -0.68 5.75
C VAL A 15 -12.04 -0.11 4.58
N ALA A 16 -11.52 1.11 4.65
CA ALA A 16 -10.81 1.70 3.51
C ALA A 16 -9.47 1.00 3.20
N GLY A 17 -9.46 0.41 2.01
CA GLY A 17 -8.89 1.12 0.86
C GLY A 17 -7.36 1.08 0.77
N ARG A 18 -6.87 0.50 -0.32
CA ARG A 18 -5.45 0.48 -0.76
C ARG A 18 -4.90 1.87 -1.14
N GLY A 19 -5.30 2.93 -0.43
CA GLY A 19 -5.09 4.33 -0.84
C GLY A 19 -3.92 5.06 -0.17
N HIS A 20 -3.31 4.51 0.88
CA HIS A 20 -2.15 5.15 1.48
C HIS A 20 -0.90 4.86 0.64
N LYS A 21 -0.17 5.91 0.23
CA LYS A 21 1.17 5.74 -0.34
C LYS A 21 2.11 5.29 0.77
N ARG A 22 3.01 4.35 0.46
CA ARG A 22 4.08 3.95 1.39
C ARG A 22 4.88 5.20 1.83
N PRO A 23 5.14 5.37 3.13
CA PRO A 23 6.03 6.43 3.60
C PRO A 23 7.42 6.30 2.96
N LYS A 24 8.04 7.43 2.56
CA LYS A 24 9.39 7.43 1.99
C LYS A 24 10.45 7.05 3.02
N ILE A 25 10.21 7.38 4.29
CA ILE A 25 11.13 7.16 5.40
C ILE A 25 10.56 6.03 6.26
N ALA A 26 11.33 4.97 6.51
CA ALA A 26 10.84 3.82 7.29
C ALA A 26 10.58 4.16 8.76
N SER A 27 11.38 5.04 9.36
CA SER A 27 11.26 5.45 10.77
C SER A 27 9.98 6.22 11.09
N THR A 28 9.23 6.70 10.09
CA THR A 28 7.92 7.32 10.32
C THR A 28 6.83 6.29 10.57
N CYS A 29 7.07 5.01 10.29
CA CYS A 29 6.14 3.92 10.55
C CYS A 29 6.27 3.46 12.01
N LYS A 30 5.32 3.87 12.86
CA LYS A 30 5.33 3.56 14.31
C LYS A 30 4.56 2.27 14.67
N SER A 31 3.95 1.63 13.68
CA SER A 31 3.13 0.43 13.85
C SER A 31 3.79 -0.76 13.16
N SER A 32 4.02 -1.85 13.91
CA SER A 32 4.60 -3.08 13.37
C SER A 32 3.74 -3.68 12.25
N LYS A 33 2.42 -3.60 12.40
CA LYS A 33 1.45 -4.09 11.41
C LYS A 33 1.57 -3.35 10.07
N ASP A 34 1.81 -2.05 10.13
CA ASP A 34 2.01 -1.24 8.93
C ASP A 34 3.36 -1.54 8.28
N CYS A 35 4.42 -1.77 9.07
CA CYS A 35 5.73 -2.20 8.56
C CYS A 35 5.63 -3.50 7.74
N GLU A 36 4.94 -4.52 8.27
CA GLU A 36 4.75 -5.80 7.58
C GLU A 36 3.93 -5.64 6.30
N ARG A 37 2.87 -4.83 6.34
CA ARG A 37 2.05 -4.49 5.17
C ARG A 37 2.91 -3.87 4.06
N TRP A 38 3.71 -2.85 4.40
CA TRP A 38 4.57 -2.18 3.42
C TRP A 38 5.65 -3.11 2.87
N ARG A 39 6.22 -3.98 3.72
CA ARG A 39 7.20 -5.00 3.31
C ARG A 39 6.62 -5.96 2.27
N GLY A 40 5.42 -6.49 2.50
CA GLY A 40 4.74 -7.38 1.54
C GLY A 40 4.50 -6.69 0.19
N GLU A 41 4.11 -5.42 0.22
CA GLU A 41 3.91 -4.63 -1.01
C GLU A 41 5.22 -4.38 -1.76
N ILE A 42 6.34 -4.10 -1.07
CA ILE A 42 7.68 -3.95 -1.66
C ILE A 42 8.05 -5.22 -2.42
N LEU A 43 7.96 -6.37 -1.75
CA LEU A 43 8.38 -7.65 -2.32
C LEU A 43 7.57 -8.00 -3.57
N ARG A 44 6.26 -7.73 -3.57
CA ARG A 44 5.41 -7.93 -4.73
C ARG A 44 5.74 -6.99 -5.89
N GLU A 45 6.12 -5.75 -5.62
CA GLU A 45 6.55 -4.80 -6.65
C GLU A 45 7.90 -5.20 -7.26
N ILE A 46 8.87 -5.58 -6.41
CA ILE A 46 10.18 -6.07 -6.85
C ILE A 46 10.01 -7.32 -7.71
N SER A 47 9.26 -8.31 -7.25
CA SER A 47 9.01 -9.55 -8.01
C SER A 47 8.46 -9.25 -9.40
N ARG A 48 7.45 -8.36 -9.52
CA ARG A 48 6.90 -7.94 -10.82
C ARG A 48 7.94 -7.27 -11.71
N LYS A 49 8.78 -6.39 -11.16
CA LYS A 49 9.85 -5.71 -11.92
C LYS A 49 10.94 -6.68 -12.36
N VAL A 50 11.35 -7.61 -11.49
CA VAL A 50 12.33 -8.66 -11.81
C VAL A 50 11.82 -9.57 -12.91
N SER A 51 10.56 -10.04 -12.82
CA SER A 51 9.95 -10.83 -13.90
C SER A 51 9.94 -10.06 -15.22
N LYS A 52 9.61 -8.77 -15.21
CA LYS A 52 9.62 -7.93 -16.42
C LYS A 52 11.01 -7.76 -17.03
N ILE A 53 12.05 -7.72 -16.20
CA ILE A 53 13.44 -7.66 -16.66
C ILE A 53 13.86 -9.01 -17.25
N LEU A 54 13.51 -10.12 -16.59
CA LEU A 54 13.90 -11.48 -16.98
C LEU A 54 13.24 -11.95 -18.29
N THR A 55 12.02 -11.49 -18.59
CA THR A 55 11.29 -11.85 -19.82
C THR A 55 11.65 -10.95 -21.02
N ARG A 56 12.66 -10.10 -20.90
CA ARG A 56 13.15 -9.21 -21.96
C ARG A 56 14.57 -9.61 -22.37
#